data_AF-A0A2U1JID7-F1
#
_entry.id   AF-A0A2U1JID7-F1
#
_cell.length_a   1.000
_cell.length_b   1.000
_cell.length_c   1.000
_cell.angle_alpha   90.00
_cell.angle_beta   90.00
_cell.angle_gamma   90.00
#
_symmetry.space_group_name_H-M   'P 1'
#
loop_
_entity.id
_entity.type
_entity.pdbx_description
1 polymer ?
#
loop_
_entity_poly.entity_id
_entity_poly.type
_entity_poly.pdbx_seq_one_letter_code
_entity_poly.pdbx_strand_id
1 'polypeptide(L)'
;MKKLFLAALLVVGLTTFAQEQKDKPKRAGMENLTQEQKNQMHLKRLTSELDLNAKQQLEVGKIIAEQGTKKEAMKAKHEAMKAEQKRPTDEERAAIKKQMLDDKNAMNDKMKAVLSPEQFVKWNEIREKNKAKRGERKGMKRE
;
A
#
# COMPACT_ATOMS: atom_id res chain seq x y z
N MET A 1 -6.92 46.97 -25.66
CA MET A 1 -6.14 48.21 -25.45
C MET A 1 -5.64 48.29 -24.01
N LYS A 2 -4.30 48.36 -23.87
CA LYS A 2 -3.52 49.23 -22.95
C LYS A 2 -3.79 49.07 -21.43
N LYS A 3 -3.00 48.29 -20.69
CA LYS A 3 -1.69 48.62 -20.06
C LYS A 3 -1.75 49.75 -19.02
N LEU A 4 -1.62 49.38 -17.75
CA LEU A 4 -0.94 50.11 -16.67
C LEU A 4 -0.26 49.03 -15.81
N PHE A 5 0.97 48.59 -16.10
CA PHE A 5 2.25 49.20 -15.72
C PHE A 5 2.43 49.47 -14.22
N LEU A 6 3.57 48.95 -13.76
CA LEU A 6 4.49 49.55 -12.78
C LEU A 6 3.97 49.61 -11.34
N ALA A 7 4.59 48.82 -10.47
CA ALA A 7 5.69 49.31 -9.61
C ALA A 7 5.10 49.68 -8.26
N ALA A 8 5.74 49.51 -7.12
CA ALA A 8 7.03 49.01 -6.73
C ALA A 8 6.91 48.78 -5.21
N LEU A 9 8.03 48.34 -4.64
CA LEU A 9 8.40 48.49 -3.23
C LEU A 9 7.78 47.46 -2.27
N LEU A 10 8.55 46.43 -1.88
CA LEU A 10 9.64 46.45 -0.89
C LEU A 10 9.07 46.26 0.52
N VAL A 11 9.81 45.48 1.29
CA VAL A 11 9.72 45.23 2.74
C VAL A 11 9.13 43.87 3.11
N VAL A 12 10.07 42.91 3.18
CA VAL A 12 10.40 42.14 4.39
C VAL A 12 9.20 41.63 5.20
N GLY A 13 8.90 40.36 5.01
CA GLY A 13 8.02 39.59 5.88
C GLY A 13 8.25 38.09 5.75
N LEU A 14 9.48 37.63 5.46
CA LEU A 14 9.84 36.23 5.68
C LEU A 14 10.04 36.01 7.19
N THR A 15 9.00 36.25 7.99
CA THR A 15 8.88 35.56 9.27
C THR A 15 8.52 34.13 8.93
N THR A 16 9.56 33.35 8.72
CA THR A 16 9.56 31.90 8.82
C THR A 16 8.55 31.47 9.87
N PHE A 17 7.45 30.85 9.44
CA PHE A 17 6.75 29.92 10.31
C PHE A 17 7.77 28.83 10.60
N ALA A 18 8.53 29.02 11.68
CA ALA A 18 9.15 27.94 12.42
C ALA A 18 7.98 27.06 12.85
N GLN A 19 7.56 26.17 11.95
CA GLN A 19 6.69 25.06 12.26
C GLN A 19 7.57 24.14 13.10
N GLU A 20 7.70 24.54 14.36
CA GLU A 20 8.14 23.73 15.48
C GLU A 20 7.57 22.34 15.21
N GLN A 21 8.46 21.37 15.02
CA GLN A 21 8.11 19.96 14.91
C GLN A 21 7.56 19.50 16.28
N LYS A 22 6.40 20.03 16.65
CA LYS A 22 5.53 19.42 17.64
C LYS A 22 5.12 18.10 17.01
N ASP A 23 5.60 17.05 17.65
CA ASP A 23 5.14 15.68 17.59
C ASP A 23 4.02 15.48 16.58
N LYS A 24 4.36 14.92 15.41
CA LYS A 24 3.34 14.40 14.50
C LYS A 24 2.41 13.57 15.38
N PRO A 25 1.12 13.91 15.51
CA PRO A 25 0.22 13.12 16.32
C PRO A 25 0.35 11.68 15.81
N LYS A 26 0.81 10.77 16.69
CA LYS A 26 0.67 9.33 16.46
C LYS A 26 -0.76 9.18 15.98
N ARG A 27 -0.95 8.63 14.78
CA ARG A 27 -2.25 8.49 14.12
C ARG A 27 -3.23 7.73 15.04
N ALA A 28 -3.82 8.42 16.00
CA ALA A 28 -4.66 7.89 17.06
C ALA A 28 -6.15 8.02 16.68
N GLY A 29 -6.43 8.03 15.38
CA GLY A 29 -7.79 8.22 14.85
C GLY A 29 -8.06 7.53 13.52
N MET A 30 -7.16 6.65 13.04
CA MET A 30 -7.63 5.65 12.08
C MET A 30 -8.23 4.53 12.92
N GLU A 31 -9.55 4.50 13.02
CA GLU A 31 -10.25 3.27 13.38
C GLU A 31 -9.62 2.14 12.56
N ASN A 32 -9.14 1.11 13.25
CA ASN A 32 -8.55 -0.03 12.59
C ASN A 32 -9.67 -0.70 11.79
N LEU A 33 -9.80 -0.36 10.50
CA LEU A 33 -10.75 -1.01 9.61
C LEU A 33 -10.63 -2.52 9.79
N THR A 34 -11.77 -3.20 9.92
CA THR A 34 -11.79 -4.66 10.05
C THR A 34 -11.13 -5.30 8.81
N GLN A 35 -10.64 -6.52 8.94
CA GLN A 35 -10.01 -7.21 7.81
C GLN A 35 -10.97 -7.33 6.63
N GLU A 36 -12.25 -7.55 6.90
CA GLU A 36 -13.30 -7.60 5.89
C GLU A 36 -13.51 -6.24 5.21
N GLN A 37 -13.58 -5.13 5.97
CA GLN A 37 -13.69 -3.79 5.40
C GLN A 37 -12.49 -3.45 4.49
N LYS A 38 -11.27 -3.84 4.91
CA LYS A 38 -10.07 -3.68 4.09
C LYS A 38 -10.15 -4.48 2.80
N ASN A 39 -10.61 -5.73 2.87
CA ASN A 39 -10.79 -6.59 1.71
C ASN A 39 -11.83 -6.01 0.74
N GLN A 40 -12.96 -5.52 1.26
CA GLN A 40 -14.00 -4.87 0.47
C GLN A 40 -13.51 -3.60 -0.22
N MET A 41 -12.76 -2.73 0.48
CA MET A 41 -12.17 -1.53 -0.12
C MET A 41 -11.15 -1.89 -1.21
N HIS A 42 -10.35 -2.93 -0.98
CA HIS A 42 -9.39 -3.40 -1.98
C HIS A 42 -10.09 -3.96 -3.22
N LEU A 43 -11.16 -4.75 -3.03
CA LEU A 43 -11.97 -5.24 -4.13
C LEU A 43 -12.60 -4.08 -4.91
N LYS A 44 -13.26 -3.12 -4.23
CA LYS A 44 -13.86 -1.94 -4.87
C LYS A 44 -12.85 -1.16 -5.71
N ARG A 45 -11.64 -0.97 -5.18
CA ARG A 45 -10.55 -0.32 -5.91
C ARG A 45 -10.16 -1.10 -7.17
N LEU A 46 -9.93 -2.40 -7.05
CA LEU A 46 -9.55 -3.24 -8.20
C LEU A 46 -10.68 -3.31 -9.23
N THR A 47 -11.93 -3.36 -8.79
CA THR A 47 -13.11 -3.27 -9.66
C THR A 47 -13.08 -1.99 -10.47
N SER A 48 -12.84 -0.84 -9.85
CA SER A 48 -12.79 0.45 -10.54
C SER A 48 -11.55 0.61 -11.42
N GLU A 49 -10.41 0.04 -11.03
CA GLU A 49 -9.17 0.18 -11.79
C GLU A 49 -9.10 -0.80 -12.96
N LEU A 50 -9.74 -1.97 -12.88
CA LEU A 50 -9.69 -3.03 -13.89
C LEU A 50 -11.02 -3.25 -14.61
N ASP A 51 -12.06 -2.50 -14.26
CA ASP A 51 -13.41 -2.65 -14.80
C ASP A 51 -13.93 -4.09 -14.68
N LEU A 52 -13.83 -4.65 -13.46
CA LEU A 52 -14.20 -6.05 -13.20
C LEU A 52 -15.71 -6.26 -13.32
N ASN A 53 -16.12 -7.31 -14.04
CA ASN A 53 -17.52 -7.72 -14.11
C ASN A 53 -17.96 -8.48 -12.83
N ALA A 54 -19.27 -8.71 -12.67
CA ALA A 54 -19.82 -9.35 -11.46
C ALA A 54 -19.22 -10.74 -11.15
N LYS A 55 -18.96 -11.57 -12.17
CA LYS A 55 -18.33 -12.88 -11.98
C LYS A 55 -16.88 -12.75 -11.50
N GLN A 56 -16.13 -11.84 -12.11
CA GLN A 56 -14.75 -11.54 -11.72
C GLN A 56 -14.67 -10.96 -10.31
N GLN A 57 -15.60 -10.09 -9.92
CA GLN A 57 -15.64 -9.49 -8.58
C GLN A 57 -15.83 -10.56 -7.49
N LEU A 58 -16.68 -11.56 -7.72
CA LEU A 58 -16.87 -12.67 -6.78
C LEU A 58 -15.58 -13.48 -6.59
N GLU A 59 -14.92 -13.84 -7.69
CA GLU A 59 -13.69 -14.64 -7.64
C GLU A 59 -12.50 -13.85 -7.07
N VAL A 60 -12.30 -12.60 -7.51
CA VAL A 60 -11.27 -11.70 -6.95
C VAL A 60 -11.54 -11.41 -5.47
N GLY A 61 -12.80 -11.29 -5.06
CA GLY A 61 -13.18 -11.14 -3.66
C GLY A 61 -12.70 -12.30 -2.78
N LYS A 62 -12.91 -13.55 -3.24
CA LYS A 62 -12.38 -14.75 -2.55
C LYS A 62 -10.86 -14.73 -2.46
N ILE A 63 -10.19 -14.42 -3.57
CA ILE A 63 -8.72 -14.33 -3.65
C ILE A 63 -8.19 -13.30 -2.64
N ILE A 64 -8.80 -12.12 -2.55
CA ILE A 64 -8.41 -11.07 -1.59
C ILE A 64 -8.67 -11.51 -0.16
N ALA A 65 -9.79 -12.18 0.12
CA ALA A 65 -10.12 -12.67 1.45
C ALA A 65 -9.07 -13.67 1.96
N GLU A 66 -8.71 -14.65 1.14
CA GLU A 66 -7.64 -15.61 1.45
C GLU A 66 -6.28 -14.93 1.67
N GLN A 67 -5.95 -13.93 0.86
CA GLN A 67 -4.71 -13.18 1.05
C GLN A 67 -4.74 -12.38 2.37
N GLY A 68 -5.91 -11.85 2.73
CA GLY A 68 -6.14 -11.15 3.98
C GLY A 68 -5.85 -12.03 5.20
N THR A 69 -6.39 -13.25 5.24
CA THR A 69 -6.19 -14.18 6.35
C THR A 69 -4.72 -14.61 6.48
N LYS A 70 -4.05 -14.91 5.36
CA LYS A 70 -2.60 -15.22 5.37
C LYS A 70 -1.77 -14.06 5.91
N LYS A 71 -2.09 -12.83 5.51
CA LYS A 71 -1.39 -11.62 5.97
C LYS A 71 -1.60 -11.38 7.46
N GLU A 72 -2.81 -11.62 7.97
CA GLU A 72 -3.13 -11.51 9.39
C GLU A 72 -2.37 -12.54 10.21
N ALA A 73 -2.34 -13.81 9.78
CA ALA A 73 -1.55 -14.85 10.43
C ALA A 73 -0.05 -14.50 10.49
N MET A 74 0.51 -13.98 9.39
CA MET A 74 1.91 -13.53 9.36
C MET A 74 2.16 -12.32 10.28
N LYS A 75 1.20 -11.40 10.38
CA LYS A 75 1.27 -10.25 11.29
C LYS A 75 1.23 -10.71 12.74
N ALA A 76 0.33 -11.62 13.11
CA ALA A 76 0.25 -12.19 14.45
C ALA A 76 1.55 -12.91 14.84
N LYS A 77 2.10 -13.74 13.94
CA LYS A 77 3.42 -14.39 14.15
C LYS A 77 4.52 -13.36 14.38
N HIS A 78 4.55 -12.28 13.59
CA HIS A 78 5.55 -11.23 13.74
C HIS A 78 5.39 -10.45 15.05
N GLU A 79 4.16 -10.17 15.48
CA GLU A 79 3.87 -9.50 16.74
C GLU A 79 4.27 -10.36 17.95
N ALA A 80 4.02 -11.68 17.91
CA ALA A 80 4.48 -12.62 18.93
C ALA A 80 6.01 -12.67 19.05
N MET A 81 6.71 -12.82 17.91
CA MET A 81 8.19 -12.77 17.90
C MET A 81 8.72 -11.45 18.46
N LYS A 82 8.06 -10.33 18.14
CA LYS A 82 8.45 -9.01 18.64
C LYS A 82 8.21 -8.88 20.15
N ALA A 83 7.09 -9.41 20.66
CA ALA A 83 6.79 -9.42 22.10
C ALA A 83 7.82 -10.23 22.89
N GLU A 84 8.27 -11.34 22.32
CA GLU A 84 9.34 -12.19 22.88
C GLU A 84 10.75 -11.64 22.62
N GLN A 85 10.88 -10.48 21.96
CA GLN A 85 12.14 -9.89 21.49
C GLN A 85 13.01 -10.85 20.66
N LYS A 86 12.41 -11.91 20.11
CA LYS A 86 13.09 -12.91 19.29
C LYS A 86 13.28 -12.37 17.89
N ARG A 87 14.51 -12.44 17.42
CA ARG A 87 14.84 -12.21 16.00
C ARG A 87 14.78 -13.56 15.30
N PRO A 88 14.10 -13.67 14.15
CA PRO A 88 14.09 -14.91 13.40
C PRO A 88 15.52 -15.26 12.99
N THR A 89 15.83 -16.56 13.05
CA THR A 89 17.11 -17.14 12.59
C THR A 89 17.23 -16.98 11.08
N ASP A 90 18.42 -17.19 10.52
CA ASP A 90 18.61 -17.06 9.07
C ASP A 90 17.84 -18.13 8.29
N GLU A 91 17.70 -19.34 8.84
CA GLU A 91 16.86 -20.41 8.29
C GLU A 91 15.36 -20.03 8.30
N GLU A 92 14.87 -19.49 9.41
CA GLU A 92 13.48 -19.00 9.51
C GLU A 92 13.22 -17.85 8.54
N ARG A 93 14.18 -16.92 8.39
CA ARG A 93 14.08 -15.84 7.41
C ARG A 93 14.03 -16.38 5.98
N ALA A 94 14.84 -17.37 5.65
CA ALA A 94 14.82 -18.02 4.34
C ALA A 94 13.47 -18.71 4.09
N ALA A 95 12.95 -19.44 5.08
CA ALA A 95 11.64 -20.09 5.00
C ALA A 95 10.50 -19.07 4.80
N ILE A 96 10.49 -17.98 5.58
CA ILE A 96 9.51 -16.90 5.43
C ILE A 96 9.61 -16.28 4.03
N LYS A 97 10.82 -16.01 3.53
CA LYS A 97 11.02 -15.43 2.19
C LYS A 97 10.50 -16.35 1.10
N LYS A 98 10.76 -17.66 1.21
CA LYS A 98 10.24 -18.68 0.29
C LYS A 98 8.72 -18.69 0.31
N GLN A 99 8.11 -18.79 1.49
CA GLN A 99 6.66 -18.76 1.64
C GLN A 99 6.04 -17.49 1.03
N MET A 100 6.64 -16.33 1.26
CA MET A 100 6.17 -15.07 0.67
C MET A 100 6.29 -15.03 -0.86
N LEU A 101 7.25 -15.76 -1.45
CA LEU A 101 7.38 -15.86 -2.90
C LEU A 101 6.32 -16.81 -3.47
N ASP A 102 6.13 -17.96 -2.83
CA ASP A 102 5.13 -18.96 -3.20
C ASP A 102 3.72 -18.35 -3.13
N ASP A 103 3.41 -17.60 -2.07
CA ASP A 103 2.13 -16.88 -1.93
C ASP A 103 1.91 -15.83 -3.03
N LYS A 104 2.99 -15.15 -3.48
CA LYS A 104 2.89 -14.19 -4.59
C LYS A 104 2.63 -14.89 -5.91
N ASN A 105 3.28 -16.03 -6.15
CA ASN A 105 3.09 -16.80 -7.36
C ASN A 105 1.66 -17.35 -7.42
N ALA A 106 1.20 -17.98 -6.33
CA ALA A 106 -0.16 -18.46 -6.22
C ALA A 106 -1.19 -17.33 -6.43
N MET A 107 -0.95 -16.14 -5.88
CA MET A 107 -1.79 -14.96 -6.13
C MET A 107 -1.77 -14.56 -7.61
N ASN A 108 -0.60 -14.48 -8.23
CA ASN A 108 -0.48 -14.16 -9.65
C ASN A 108 -1.26 -15.14 -10.52
N ASP A 109 -1.13 -16.44 -10.26
CA ASP A 109 -1.78 -17.49 -11.04
C ASP A 109 -3.30 -17.42 -10.90
N LYS A 110 -3.81 -17.25 -9.67
CA LYS A 110 -5.24 -17.06 -9.42
C LYS A 110 -5.79 -15.81 -10.11
N MET A 111 -5.06 -14.69 -10.05
CA MET A 111 -5.48 -13.46 -10.73
C MET A 111 -5.44 -13.61 -12.26
N LYS A 112 -4.42 -14.28 -12.80
CA LYS A 112 -4.30 -14.55 -14.24
C LYS A 112 -5.44 -15.43 -14.77
N ALA A 113 -5.95 -16.36 -13.96
CA ALA A 113 -7.08 -17.21 -14.33
C ALA A 113 -8.43 -16.47 -14.37
N VAL A 114 -8.58 -15.36 -13.63
CA VAL A 114 -9.84 -14.62 -13.50
C VAL A 114 -9.88 -13.36 -14.38
N LEU A 115 -8.73 -12.70 -14.56
CA LEU A 115 -8.61 -11.47 -15.34
C LEU A 115 -8.44 -11.77 -16.83
N SER A 116 -8.93 -10.87 -17.68
CA SER A 116 -8.56 -10.87 -19.09
C SER A 116 -7.06 -10.54 -19.26
N PRO A 117 -6.44 -10.85 -20.41
CA PRO A 117 -5.03 -10.50 -20.66
C PRO A 117 -4.74 -9.00 -20.45
N GLU A 118 -5.61 -8.12 -20.95
CA GLU A 118 -5.47 -6.67 -20.81
C GLU A 118 -5.60 -6.22 -19.35
N GLN A 119 -6.59 -6.76 -18.63
CA GLN A 119 -6.78 -6.48 -17.20
C GLN A 119 -5.57 -6.96 -16.38
N PHE A 120 -4.98 -8.11 -16.72
CA PHE A 120 -3.81 -8.65 -16.04
C PHE A 120 -2.57 -7.76 -16.25
N VAL A 121 -2.36 -7.23 -17.47
CA VAL A 121 -1.30 -6.26 -17.75
C VAL A 121 -1.50 -4.99 -16.90
N LYS A 122 -2.70 -4.40 -16.92
CA LYS A 122 -3.04 -3.22 -16.13
C LYS A 122 -2.84 -3.45 -14.63
N TRP A 123 -3.24 -4.62 -14.13
CA TRP A 123 -3.04 -5.03 -12.74
C TRP A 123 -1.55 -5.10 -12.37
N ASN A 124 -0.70 -5.64 -13.24
CA ASN A 124 0.75 -5.66 -13.01
C ASN A 124 1.35 -4.24 -13.01
N GLU A 125 0.92 -3.36 -13.90
CA GLU A 125 1.35 -1.96 -13.89
C GLU A 125 0.97 -1.24 -12.59
N ILE A 126 -0.27 -1.42 -12.12
CA ILE A 126 -0.74 -0.86 -10.85
C ILE A 126 0.17 -1.33 -9.71
N ARG A 127 0.55 -2.61 -9.70
CA ARG A 127 1.46 -3.18 -8.69
C ARG A 127 2.86 -2.59 -8.76
N GLU A 128 3.44 -2.47 -9.95
CA GLU A 128 4.77 -1.87 -10.10
C GLU A 128 4.77 -0.38 -9.76
N LYS A 129 3.74 0.38 -10.15
CA LYS A 129 3.54 1.79 -9.75
C LYS A 129 3.45 1.92 -8.21
N ASN A 130 2.70 1.03 -7.56
CA ASN A 130 2.60 1.01 -6.10
C ASN A 130 3.92 0.64 -5.41
N LYS A 131 4.70 -0.26 -6.01
CA LYS A 131 6.02 -0.67 -5.52
C LYS A 131 7.05 0.46 -5.68
N ALA A 132 7.05 1.16 -6.82
CA ALA A 132 7.90 2.33 -7.08
C ALA A 132 7.62 3.44 -6.06
N LYS A 133 6.35 3.84 -5.89
CA LYS A 133 5.93 4.83 -4.87
C LYS A 133 6.34 4.43 -3.45
N ARG A 134 6.36 3.14 -3.13
CA ARG A 134 6.84 2.64 -1.83
C ARG A 134 8.36 2.73 -1.70
N GLY A 135 9.09 2.53 -2.79
CA GLY A 135 10.54 2.68 -2.87
C GLY A 135 10.97 4.13 -2.64
N GLU A 136 10.38 5.06 -3.39
CA GLU A 136 10.64 6.50 -3.27
C GLU A 136 10.40 7.02 -1.84
N ARG A 137 9.26 6.65 -1.24
CA ARG A 137 8.94 7.00 0.15
C ARG A 137 9.91 6.40 1.19
N LYS A 138 10.60 5.31 0.86
CA LYS A 138 11.63 4.73 1.73
C LYS A 138 12.99 5.42 1.53
N GLY A 139 13.30 5.86 0.31
CA GLY A 139 14.49 6.67 0.01
C GLY A 139 14.44 8.00 0.75
N MET A 140 13.35 8.76 0.59
CA MET A 140 13.10 10.04 1.26
C MET A 140 13.03 9.99 2.81
N LYS A 141 12.99 8.79 3.42
CA LYS A 141 13.00 8.63 4.88
C LYS A 141 14.37 8.22 5.43
N ARG A 142 15.31 7.91 4.55
CA ARG A 142 16.68 7.47 4.88
C ARG A 142 17.71 8.57 4.64
N GLU A 143 17.35 9.55 3.81
CA GLU A 143 17.97 10.90 3.76
C GLU A 143 17.38 11.78 4.86
#